data_AF-A0A0Q3SHW7-F1
#
_entry.id   AF-A0A0Q3SHW7-F1
#
_cell.length_a   1.000
_cell.length_b   1.000
_cell.length_c   1.000
_cell.angle_alpha   90.00
_cell.angle_beta   90.00
_cell.angle_gamma   90.00
#
_symmetry.space_group_name_H-M   'P 1'
#
loop_
_entity.id
_entity.type
_entity.pdbx_description
1 polymer ?
#
loop_
_entity_poly.entity_id
_entity_poly.type
_entity_poly.pdbx_seq_one_letter_code
_entity_poly.pdbx_strand_id
1 'polypeptide(L)' 'MKLIYFNDTGRFVRIHPATLGHGCIVSKDPIKPLETREFLLPKDTIPWVKMWDEKEMGLRILVSPLKETEK' A
#
# COMPACT_ATOMS: atom_id res chain seq x y z
N MET A 1 11.83 -6.49 -1.26
CA MET A 1 11.37 -6.56 0.15
C MET A 1 9.85 -6.77 0.17
N LYS A 2 9.25 -7.26 1.26
CA LYS A 2 7.81 -7.51 1.36
C LYS A 2 7.20 -6.71 2.51
N LEU A 3 6.06 -6.07 2.26
CA LEU A 3 5.20 -5.43 3.28
C LEU A 3 3.89 -6.21 3.36
N ILE A 4 3.47 -6.58 4.57
CA ILE A 4 2.15 -7.17 4.84
C ILE A 4 1.32 -6.12 5.57
N TYR A 5 0.18 -5.76 4.99
CA TYR A 5 -0.80 -4.87 5.60
C TYR A 5 -2.00 -5.68 6.06
N PHE A 6 -2.47 -5.47 7.29
CA PHE A 6 -3.71 -6.03 7.81
C PHE A 6 -4.74 -4.91 7.92
N ASN A 7 -5.92 -5.09 7.34
CA ASN A 7 -6.96 -4.07 7.34
C ASN A 7 -7.83 -4.16 8.61
N ASP A 8 -7.43 -3.46 9.65
CA ASP A 8 -8.17 -3.29 10.91
C ASP A 8 -9.11 -2.07 10.91
N THR A 9 -9.22 -1.35 9.78
CA THR A 9 -9.95 -0.07 9.69
C THR A 9 -11.48 -0.21 9.71
N GLY A 10 -11.99 -1.44 9.60
CA GLY A 10 -13.42 -1.72 9.47
C GLY A 10 -14.04 -1.28 8.13
N ARG A 11 -13.25 -0.75 7.19
CA ARG A 11 -13.70 -0.25 5.89
C ARG A 11 -12.98 -0.97 4.75
N PHE A 12 -13.51 -0.86 3.53
CA PHE A 12 -12.74 -1.25 2.34
C PHE A 12 -11.59 -0.27 2.11
N VAL A 13 -10.38 -0.79 1.99
CA VAL A 13 -9.19 0.01 1.67
C VAL A 13 -8.83 -0.20 0.21
N ARG A 14 -8.85 0.85 -0.60
CA ARG A 14 -8.49 0.78 -2.02
C ARG A 14 -7.02 1.07 -2.21
N ILE A 15 -6.39 0.40 -3.18
CA ILE A 15 -4.99 0.65 -3.54
C ILE A 15 -4.93 1.92 -4.38
N HIS A 16 -4.12 2.90 -3.95
CA HIS A 16 -3.86 4.09 -4.73
C HIS A 16 -3.03 3.72 -5.99
N PRO A 17 -3.41 4.16 -7.21
CA PRO A 17 -2.73 3.77 -8.45
C PRO A 17 -1.23 4.03 -8.49
N ALA A 18 -0.77 5.11 -7.84
CA ALA A 18 0.66 5.42 -7.73
C ALA A 18 1.48 4.31 -7.07
N THR A 19 0.89 3.44 -6.25
CA THR A 19 1.56 2.25 -5.70
C THR A 19 2.15 1.38 -6.80
N LEU A 20 1.36 1.10 -7.84
CA LEU A 20 1.78 0.31 -9.00
C LEU A 20 2.77 1.11 -9.87
N GLY A 21 2.51 2.41 -10.04
CA GLY A 21 3.38 3.32 -10.80
C GLY A 21 4.79 3.43 -10.21
N HIS A 22 4.94 3.29 -8.90
CA HIS A 22 6.25 3.29 -8.23
C HIS A 22 6.95 1.92 -8.25
N GLY A 23 6.38 0.91 -8.91
CA GLY A 23 6.97 -0.41 -9.05
C GLY A 23 6.64 -1.41 -7.95
N CYS A 24 5.67 -1.12 -7.07
CA CYS A 24 5.14 -2.12 -6.13
C CYS A 24 4.22 -3.09 -6.87
N ILE A 25 4.39 -4.39 -6.62
CA ILE A 25 3.50 -5.44 -7.13
C ILE A 25 2.49 -5.79 -6.02
N VAL A 26 1.20 -5.63 -6.31
CA VAL A 26 0.09 -5.90 -5.38
C VAL A 26 -1.21 -6.17 -6.15
N SER A 27 -2.14 -6.94 -5.57
CA SER A 27 -3.50 -7.04 -6.11
C SER A 27 -4.19 -5.67 -6.08
N LYS A 28 -4.91 -5.34 -7.16
CA LYS A 28 -5.68 -4.10 -7.29
C LYS A 28 -7.04 -4.15 -6.59
N ASP A 29 -7.45 -5.33 -6.15
CA ASP A 29 -8.74 -5.49 -5.48
C ASP A 29 -8.78 -4.68 -4.18
N PRO A 30 -9.92 -4.05 -3.84
CA PRO A 30 -10.08 -3.46 -2.52
C PRO A 30 -9.78 -4.49 -1.42
N ILE A 31 -9.08 -4.07 -0.38
CA ILE A 31 -8.77 -4.89 0.79
C ILE A 31 -9.99 -4.84 1.70
N LYS A 32 -10.60 -6.00 1.97
CA LYS A 32 -11.77 -6.13 2.84
C LYS A 32 -11.38 -5.92 4.31
N PRO A 33 -12.33 -5.55 5.18
CA PRO A 33 -12.08 -5.58 6.62
C PRO A 33 -11.55 -6.95 7.05
N LEU A 34 -10.55 -6.95 7.92
CA LEU A 34 -9.86 -8.14 8.44
C LEU A 34 -9.13 -8.98 7.37
N GLU A 35 -8.89 -8.43 6.18
CA GLU A 35 -8.07 -9.05 5.14
C GLU A 35 -6.61 -8.59 5.26
N THR A 36 -5.68 -9.50 4.98
CA THR A 36 -4.26 -9.16 4.77
C THR A 36 -3.97 -8.94 3.30
N ARG A 37 -3.16 -7.93 2.99
CA ARG A 37 -2.64 -7.68 1.65
C ARG A 37 -1.12 -7.63 1.65
N GLU A 38 -0.53 -8.35 0.70
CA GLU A 38 0.90 -8.35 0.46
C GLU A 38 1.27 -7.34 -0.62
N PHE A 39 2.29 -6.52 -0.33
CA PHE A 39 2.92 -5.62 -1.27
C PHE A 39 4.36 -6.07 -1.46
N LEU A 40 4.73 -6.38 -2.70
CA LEU A 40 6.10 -6.72 -3.06
C LEU A 40 6.78 -5.45 -3.58
N LEU A 41 7.84 -5.04 -2.88
CA LEU A 41 8.63 -3.86 -3.22
C LEU A 41 9.90 -4.29 -3.98
N PRO A 42 10.42 -3.43 -4.87
CA PRO A 42 11.73 -3.62 -5.49
C PRO A 42 12.84 -3.95 -4.48
N LYS A 43 13.92 -4.57 -4.95
CA LYS A 43 15.11 -4.81 -4.10
C LYS A 43 15.70 -3.48 -3.62
N ASP A 44 16.34 -3.52 -2.46
CA ASP A 44 17.07 -2.39 -1.87
C ASP A 44 16.22 -1.12 -1.66
N THR A 45 14.95 -1.34 -1.30
CA THR A 45 14.01 -0.25 -0.97
C THR A 45 13.32 -0.52 0.36
N ILE A 46 12.93 0.55 1.05
CA ILE A 46 12.14 0.55 2.27
C ILE A 46 10.69 0.97 1.97
N PRO A 47 9.68 0.49 2.73
CA PRO A 47 8.30 0.80 2.43
C PRO A 47 7.93 2.14 3.06
N TRP A 48 7.45 3.06 2.25
CA TRP A 48 6.79 4.27 2.73
C TRP A 48 5.29 4.14 2.51
N VAL A 49 4.53 4.19 3.60
CA VAL A 49 3.08 3.95 3.59
C VAL A 49 2.37 5.23 3.95
N LYS A 50 1.37 5.60 3.15
CA LYS A 50 0.47 6.72 3.45
C LYS A 50 -0.96 6.28 3.22
N MET A 51 -1.84 6.62 4.17
CA MET A 51 -3.27 6.30 4.11
C MET A 51 -4.08 7.57 4.35
N TRP A 52 -5.13 7.79 3.56
CA TRP A 52 -6.04 8.92 3.73
C TRP A 52 -7.41 8.61 3.14
N ASP A 53 -8.42 9.31 3.63
CA ASP A 53 -9.77 9.25 3.09
C ASP A 53 -9.89 10.24 1.93
N GLU A 54 -10.15 9.73 0.73
CA GLU A 54 -10.36 10.53 -0.47
C GLU A 54 -11.86 10.79 -0.67
N LYS A 55 -12.49 11.47 0.30
CA LYS A 55 -13.90 11.88 0.29
C LYS A 55 -14.82 10.85 -0.41
N GLU A 56 -15.26 11.13 -1.63
CA GLU A 56 -16.20 10.31 -2.40
C GLU A 56 -15.63 8.94 -2.84
N MET A 57 -14.31 8.80 -2.91
CA MET A 57 -13.62 7.57 -3.30
C MET A 57 -13.27 6.65 -2.13
N GLY A 58 -13.43 7.14 -0.88
CA GLY A 58 -13.20 6.40 0.35
C GLY A 58 -11.73 6.25 0.75
N LEU A 59 -11.47 5.33 1.69
CA LEU A 59 -10.15 5.11 2.29
C LEU A 59 -9.18 4.47 1.29
N ARG A 60 -8.00 5.08 1.15
CA ARG A 60 -6.95 4.62 0.24
C ARG A 60 -5.62 4.42 0.93
N ILE A 61 -4.89 3.41 0.48
CA ILE A 61 -3.50 3.16 0.87
C ILE A 61 -2.57 3.37 -0.33
N LEU A 62 -1.51 4.13 -0.11
CA LEU A 62 -0.38 4.29 -1.01
C LEU A 62 0.84 3.62 -0.37
N VAL A 63 1.47 2.71 -1.10
CA VAL A 63 2.77 2.13 -0.74
C VAL A 63 3.79 2.55 -1.79
N SER A 64 4.81 3.27 -1.36
CA SER A 64 5.91 3.70 -2.22
C SER A 64 7.21 3.06 -1.75
N PRO A 65 8.03 2.50 -2.65
CA PRO A 65 9.39 2.17 -2.32
C PRO A 65 10.22 3.45 -2.23
N LEU A 66 11.01 3.58 -1.16
CA LEU A 66 12.06 4.58 -1.05
C LEU A 66 13.40 3.88 -1.13
N LYS A 67 14.38 4.48 -1.80
CA LYS A 67 15.76 4.01 -1.70
C LYS A 67 16.22 4.17 -0.26
N GLU A 68 16.90 3.17 0.26
CA GLU A 68 17.61 3.29 1.52
C GLU A 68 18.75 4.28 1.30
N THR A 69 18.54 5.55 1.64
CA THR A 69 19.65 6.50 1.75
C THR A 69 20.43 6.12 3.00
N GLU A 70 21.68 5.69 2.81
CA GLU A 70 22.69 5.61 3.86
C GLU A 70 22.66 6.92 4.66
N LYS A 71 22.41 6.82 5.96
CA LYS A 71 22.57 7.94 6.89
C LYS A 71 24.02 8.06 7.30
#